data_AF-Q1MK77-F1
#
_entry.id   AF-Q1MK77-F1
#
_cell.length_a   1.000
_cell.length_b   1.000
_cell.length_c   1.000
_cell.angle_alpha   90.00
_cell.angle_beta   90.00
_cell.angle_gamma   90.00
#
_symmetry.space_group_name_H-M   'P 1'
#
loop_
_entity.id
_entity.type
_entity.pdbx_description
1 polymer ?
#
loop_
_entity_poly.entity_id
_entity_poly.type
_entity_poly.pdbx_seq_one_letter_code
_entity_poly.pdbx_strand_id
1 'polypeptide(L)'
;MSTYLQSLAGGFLIGTSAVMLLLLNGRIAGISGIVGRLAQGVGLTTNLAFVLGLLLGPFTYLLLFGGWPAVQITAGWPLIIVAGLLVGFGSRMGSGCTSGHGVLGLARLSPRSIVAVATFLTAGIIAVAILRGLGL
;
A
#
# COMPACT_ATOMS: atom_id res chain seq x y z
N MET A 1 -13.44 -11.23 -21.75
CA MET A 1 -14.26 -10.12 -21.22
C MET A 1 -14.39 -10.13 -19.68
N SER A 2 -13.57 -10.88 -18.92
CA SER A 2 -13.69 -11.03 -17.45
C SER A 2 -12.56 -10.37 -16.64
N THR A 3 -11.45 -9.99 -17.28
CA THR A 3 -10.24 -9.51 -16.59
C THR A 3 -10.45 -8.18 -15.85
N TYR A 4 -11.28 -7.29 -16.40
CA TYR A 4 -11.54 -5.98 -15.78
C TYR A 4 -12.48 -6.06 -14.57
N LEU A 5 -13.34 -7.07 -14.52
CA LEU A 5 -14.32 -7.21 -13.43
C LEU A 5 -13.63 -7.47 -12.09
N GLN A 6 -12.54 -8.25 -12.10
CA GLN A 6 -11.73 -8.51 -10.92
C GLN A 6 -11.04 -7.25 -10.40
N SER A 7 -10.44 -6.46 -11.30
CA SER A 7 -9.81 -5.18 -10.93
C SER A 7 -10.84 -4.18 -10.40
N LEU A 8 -12.03 -4.12 -11.01
CA LEU A 8 -13.11 -3.25 -10.56
C LEU A 8 -13.63 -3.66 -9.18
N ALA A 9 -13.87 -4.97 -8.96
CA ALA A 9 -14.29 -5.49 -7.67
C ALA A 9 -13.25 -5.22 -6.58
N GLY A 10 -11.97 -5.45 -6.86
CA GLY A 10 -10.87 -5.13 -5.93
C GLY A 10 -10.79 -3.64 -5.60
N GLY A 11 -10.91 -2.78 -6.62
CA GLY A 11 -10.98 -1.33 -6.43
C GLY A 11 -12.16 -0.89 -5.56
N PHE A 12 -13.33 -1.48 -5.77
CA PHE A 12 -14.52 -1.22 -4.96
C PHE A 12 -14.34 -1.64 -3.50
N LEU A 13 -13.72 -2.80 -3.25
CA LEU A 13 -13.39 -3.27 -1.90
C LEU A 13 -12.39 -2.35 -1.19
N ILE A 14 -11.34 -1.90 -1.87
CA ILE A 14 -10.37 -0.96 -1.30
C ILE A 14 -11.03 0.40 -1.03
N GLY A 15 -11.83 0.91 -1.97
CA GLY A 15 -12.55 2.17 -1.83
C GLY A 15 -13.55 2.17 -0.68
N THR A 16 -14.37 1.12 -0.58
CA THR A 16 -15.34 0.95 0.52
C THR A 16 -14.64 0.86 1.88
N SER A 17 -13.54 0.10 1.98
CA SER A 17 -12.71 0.04 3.19
C SER A 17 -12.13 1.40 3.58
N ALA A 18 -11.62 2.16 2.62
CA ALA A 18 -11.10 3.51 2.84
C ALA A 18 -12.18 4.49 3.32
N VAL A 19 -13.38 4.43 2.75
CA VAL A 19 -14.53 5.25 3.16
C VAL A 19 -15.02 4.84 4.55
N MET A 20 -15.10 3.54 4.85
CA MET A 20 -15.44 3.07 6.20
C MET A 20 -14.46 3.62 7.24
N LEU A 21 -13.16 3.57 6.98
CA LEU A 21 -12.16 4.10 7.91
C LEU A 21 -12.29 5.62 8.08
N LEU A 22 -12.62 6.34 7.01
CA LEU A 22 -12.89 7.77 7.06
C LEU A 22 -14.14 8.10 7.87
N LEU A 23 -15.24 7.37 7.67
CA LEU A 23 -16.50 7.61 8.37
C LEU A 23 -16.44 7.22 9.85
N LEU A 24 -15.84 6.08 10.17
CA LEU A 24 -15.80 5.55 11.53
C LEU A 24 -14.77 6.27 12.40
N ASN A 25 -13.60 6.61 11.83
CA ASN A 25 -12.50 7.17 12.61
C ASN A 25 -12.20 8.65 12.29
N GLY A 26 -12.88 9.24 11.30
CA GLY A 26 -12.62 10.60 10.84
C GLY A 26 -11.28 10.78 10.13
N ARG A 27 -10.65 9.69 9.67
CA ARG A 27 -9.24 9.68 9.23
C ARG A 27 -9.07 9.21 7.79
N ILE A 28 -8.10 9.80 7.11
CA ILE A 28 -7.67 9.35 5.79
C ILE A 28 -6.83 8.08 5.96
N ALA A 29 -7.19 7.00 5.26
CA ALA A 29 -6.43 5.76 5.29
C ALA A 29 -5.04 5.95 4.67
N GLY A 30 -4.00 5.62 5.43
CA GLY A 30 -2.61 5.64 4.96
C GLY A 30 -1.79 4.61 5.74
N ILE A 31 -1.38 3.53 5.07
CA ILE A 31 -0.77 2.36 5.74
C ILE A 31 0.48 2.77 6.52
N SER A 32 1.43 3.48 5.90
CA SER A 32 2.64 3.95 6.60
C SER A 32 2.35 4.84 7.80
N GLY A 33 1.27 5.64 7.75
CA GLY A 33 0.86 6.48 8.88
C GLY A 33 0.26 5.67 10.02
N ILE A 34 -0.57 4.67 9.69
CA ILE A 34 -1.19 3.77 10.67
C ILE A 34 -0.12 2.93 11.36
N VAL A 35 0.79 2.32 10.58
CA VAL A 35 1.92 1.54 11.11
C VAL A 35 2.87 2.42 11.92
N GLY A 36 3.20 3.62 11.44
CA GLY A 36 4.06 4.56 12.18
C GLY A 36 3.47 4.97 13.53
N ARG A 37 2.16 5.21 13.60
CA ARG A 37 1.47 5.51 14.86
C ARG A 37 1.37 4.31 15.78
N LEU A 38 1.18 3.12 15.22
CA LEU A 38 1.21 1.88 15.96
C LEU A 38 2.56 1.69 16.66
N ALA A 39 3.66 1.93 15.94
CA ALA A 39 5.01 1.89 16.50
C ALA A 39 5.25 2.95 17.59
N GLN A 40 4.55 4.09 17.52
CA GLN A 40 4.58 5.14 18.54
C GLN A 40 3.62 4.88 19.72
N GLY A 41 2.84 3.79 19.70
CA GLY A 41 1.86 3.46 20.73
C GLY A 41 0.58 4.32 20.73
N VAL A 42 0.34 5.13 19.68
CA VAL A 42 -0.76 6.12 19.68
C VAL A 42 -2.02 5.59 18.99
N GLY A 43 -3.08 5.33 19.75
CA GLY A 43 -4.33 4.77 19.22
C GLY A 43 -4.16 3.30 18.85
N LEU A 44 -3.55 2.55 19.77
CA LEU A 44 -3.10 1.17 19.61
C LEU A 44 -4.21 0.25 19.10
N THR A 45 -5.39 0.32 19.71
CA THR A 45 -6.53 -0.55 19.38
C THR A 45 -6.95 -0.45 17.92
N THR A 46 -7.18 0.77 17.45
CA THR A 46 -7.64 1.02 16.08
C THR A 46 -6.57 0.72 15.04
N ASN A 47 -5.32 1.09 15.31
CA ASN A 47 -4.23 0.85 14.36
C ASN A 47 -3.87 -0.64 14.31
N LEU A 48 -3.86 -1.34 15.45
CA LEU A 48 -3.69 -2.80 15.49
C LEU A 48 -4.81 -3.51 14.74
N ALA A 49 -6.06 -3.13 14.98
CA ALA A 49 -7.20 -3.74 14.30
C ALA A 49 -7.08 -3.59 12.77
N PHE A 50 -6.64 -2.42 12.29
CA PHE A 50 -6.41 -2.21 10.87
C PHE A 50 -5.25 -3.06 10.32
N VAL A 51 -4.11 -3.09 11.01
CA VAL A 51 -2.94 -3.88 10.58
C VAL A 51 -3.24 -5.38 10.61
N LEU A 52 -3.94 -5.87 11.64
CA LEU A 52 -4.40 -7.25 11.70
C LEU A 52 -5.37 -7.56 10.56
N GLY A 53 -6.32 -6.67 10.26
CA GLY A 53 -7.20 -6.83 9.11
C GLY A 53 -6.45 -6.96 7.78
N LEU A 54 -5.40 -6.15 7.59
CA LEU A 54 -4.53 -6.23 6.40
C LEU A 54 -3.77 -7.56 6.35
N LEU A 55 -3.23 -8.03 7.48
CA LEU A 55 -2.51 -9.29 7.58
C LEU A 55 -3.42 -10.51 7.39
N LEU A 56 -4.69 -10.42 7.79
CA LEU A 56 -5.68 -11.48 7.62
C LEU A 56 -6.17 -11.63 6.18
N GLY A 57 -6.00 -10.63 5.31
CA GLY A 57 -6.45 -10.68 3.91
C GLY A 57 -5.95 -11.88 3.10
N PRO A 58 -4.65 -12.19 3.09
CA PRO A 58 -4.14 -13.40 2.45
C PRO A 58 -4.67 -14.71 3.06
N PHE A 59 -4.95 -14.74 4.36
CA PHE A 59 -5.52 -15.92 5.03
C PHE A 59 -6.99 -16.14 4.66
N THR A 60 -7.78 -15.06 4.55
CA THR A 60 -9.16 -15.18 4.07
C THR A 60 -9.20 -15.60 2.61
N TYR A 61 -8.25 -15.13 1.79
CA TYR A 61 -8.07 -15.62 0.42
C TYR A 61 -7.78 -17.13 0.39
N LEU A 62 -6.84 -17.60 1.22
CA LEU A 62 -6.52 -19.02 1.34
C LEU A 62 -7.76 -19.86 1.71
N LEU A 63 -8.56 -19.40 2.66
CA LEU A 63 -9.76 -20.11 3.11
C LEU A 63 -10.85 -20.18 2.03
N LEU A 64 -11.02 -19.12 1.24
CA LEU A 64 -12.06 -19.03 0.21
C LEU A 64 -11.70 -19.76 -1.08
N PHE A 65 -10.43 -19.72 -1.48
CA PHE A 65 -9.97 -20.25 -2.78
C PHE A 65 -9.16 -21.54 -2.66
N GLY A 66 -8.90 -22.01 -1.43
CA GLY A 66 -8.22 -23.29 -1.17
C GLY A 66 -6.73 -23.31 -1.51
N GLY A 67 -6.13 -22.15 -1.83
CA GLY A 67 -4.72 -22.04 -2.21
C GLY A 67 -4.15 -20.67 -1.87
N TRP A 68 -2.83 -20.62 -1.65
CA TRP A 68 -2.13 -19.36 -1.46
C TRP A 68 -2.12 -18.57 -2.77
N PRO A 69 -2.17 -17.22 -2.72
CA PRO A 69 -1.95 -16.41 -3.90
C PRO A 69 -0.56 -16.72 -4.47
N ALA A 70 -0.47 -16.86 -5.80
CA ALA A 70 0.78 -17.12 -6.47
C ALA A 70 1.74 -15.92 -6.30
N VAL A 71 2.69 -16.03 -5.37
CA VAL A 71 3.71 -15.02 -5.11
C VAL A 71 5.03 -15.50 -5.72
N GLN A 72 5.47 -14.83 -6.79
CA GLN A 72 6.75 -15.09 -7.44
C GLN A 72 7.74 -14.01 -6.99
N ILE A 73 8.69 -14.38 -6.13
CA ILE A 73 9.75 -13.47 -5.68
C ILE A 73 11.01 -13.88 -6.42
N THR A 74 11.38 -13.10 -7.43
CA THR A 74 12.61 -13.31 -8.21
C THR A 74 13.83 -12.61 -7.60
N ALA A 75 13.62 -11.73 -6.61
CA ALA A 75 14.66 -10.94 -5.98
C ALA A 75 15.31 -11.66 -4.79
N GLY A 76 16.62 -11.47 -4.61
CA GLY A 76 17.34 -11.94 -3.42
C GLY A 76 16.97 -11.15 -2.16
N TRP A 77 17.03 -11.82 -1.00
CA TRP A 77 16.75 -11.22 0.31
C TRP A 77 17.46 -9.88 0.59
N PRO A 78 18.75 -9.70 0.26
CA PRO A 78 19.43 -8.41 0.48
C PRO A 78 18.75 -7.25 -0.25
N LEU A 79 18.32 -7.47 -1.50
CA LEU A 79 17.63 -6.45 -2.30
C LEU A 79 16.29 -6.09 -1.66
N ILE A 80 15.53 -7.11 -1.21
CA ILE A 80 14.21 -6.91 -0.58
C ILE A 80 14.34 -6.08 0.70
N ILE A 81 15.32 -6.40 1.55
CA ILE A 81 15.55 -5.67 2.80
C ILE A 81 15.91 -4.21 2.52
N VAL A 82 16.86 -3.97 1.62
CA VAL A 82 17.29 -2.60 1.25
C VAL A 82 16.13 -1.82 0.62
N ALA A 83 15.39 -2.43 -0.30
CA ALA A 83 14.22 -1.81 -0.92
C ALA A 83 13.15 -1.47 0.13
N GLY A 84 12.86 -2.37 1.06
CA GLY A 84 11.90 -2.14 2.14
C GLY A 84 12.30 -0.97 3.04
N LEU A 85 13.58 -0.87 3.41
CA LEU A 85 14.09 0.26 4.20
C LEU A 85 14.00 1.59 3.45
N LEU A 86 14.37 1.61 2.16
CA LEU A 86 14.27 2.80 1.32
C LEU A 86 12.82 3.26 1.13
N VAL A 87 11.89 2.32 0.89
CA VAL A 87 10.46 2.62 0.78
C VAL A 87 9.91 3.14 2.12
N GLY A 88 10.29 2.53 3.23
CA GLY A 88 9.92 2.98 4.58
C GLY A 88 10.38 4.42 4.83
N PHE A 89 11.67 4.68 4.64
CA PHE A 89 12.27 6.01 4.80
C PHE A 89 11.64 7.05 3.85
N GLY A 90 11.50 6.71 2.57
CA GLY A 90 10.87 7.56 1.55
C GLY A 90 9.42 7.90 1.89
N SER A 91 8.63 6.93 2.35
CA SER A 91 7.24 7.18 2.75
C SER A 91 7.14 8.13 3.96
N ARG A 92 8.13 8.10 4.86
CA ARG A 92 8.18 9.05 5.98
C ARG A 92 8.53 10.46 5.52
N MET A 93 9.53 10.61 4.64
CA MET A 93 9.89 11.90 4.06
C MET A 93 8.74 12.50 3.24
N GLY A 94 8.04 11.69 2.46
CA GLY A 94 6.86 12.09 1.70
C GLY A 94 5.64 12.46 2.56
N SER A 95 5.71 12.26 3.88
CA SER A 95 4.57 12.36 4.80
C SER A 95 3.40 11.44 4.42
N GLY A 96 3.66 10.32 3.76
CA GLY A 96 2.64 9.43 3.25
C GLY A 96 3.19 8.37 2.30
N CYS A 97 2.35 7.38 1.99
CA CYS A 97 2.62 6.32 1.03
C CYS A 97 1.64 6.41 -0.15
N THR A 98 1.82 5.54 -1.14
CA THR A 98 0.91 5.39 -2.29
C THR A 98 -0.52 5.06 -1.88
N SER A 99 -0.76 4.34 -0.78
CA SER A 99 -2.12 4.11 -0.28
C SER A 99 -2.82 5.40 0.15
N GLY A 100 -2.10 6.32 0.79
CA GLY A 100 -2.66 7.60 1.25
C GLY A 100 -2.74 8.64 0.13
N HIS A 101 -1.62 8.88 -0.57
CA HIS A 101 -1.58 9.86 -1.66
C HIS A 101 -2.27 9.38 -2.94
N GLY A 102 -2.11 8.11 -3.29
CA GLY A 102 -2.71 7.51 -4.49
C GLY A 102 -4.20 7.30 -4.33
N VAL A 103 -4.63 6.42 -3.42
CA VAL A 103 -6.04 6.02 -3.34
C VAL A 103 -6.92 7.18 -2.87
N LEU A 104 -6.64 7.77 -1.70
CA LEU A 104 -7.49 8.83 -1.14
C LEU A 104 -7.06 10.24 -1.58
N GLY A 105 -5.77 10.49 -1.77
CA GLY A 105 -5.25 11.81 -2.13
C GLY A 105 -5.63 12.24 -3.55
N LEU A 106 -5.54 11.33 -4.54
CA LEU A 106 -6.00 11.60 -5.91
C LEU A 106 -7.53 11.70 -5.98
N ALA A 107 -8.26 10.85 -5.25
CA ALA A 107 -9.71 10.92 -5.19
C ALA A 107 -10.22 12.26 -4.64
N ARG A 108 -9.43 12.92 -3.79
CA ARG A 108 -9.70 14.27 -3.26
C ARG A 108 -9.15 15.41 -4.12
N LEU A 109 -8.58 15.11 -5.29
CA LEU A 109 -7.95 16.07 -6.19
C LEU A 109 -6.88 16.95 -5.51
N SER A 110 -6.13 16.37 -4.57
CA SER A 110 -5.09 17.09 -3.83
C SER A 110 -3.87 17.33 -4.73
N PRO A 111 -3.45 18.58 -5.01
CA PRO A 111 -2.28 18.86 -5.85
C PRO A 111 -0.99 18.30 -5.23
N ARG A 112 -0.85 18.36 -3.90
CA ARG A 112 0.26 17.74 -3.18
C ARG A 112 0.32 16.23 -3.43
N SER A 113 -0.83 15.55 -3.43
CA SER A 113 -0.87 14.10 -3.63
C SER A 113 -0.60 13.72 -5.09
N ILE A 114 -1.05 14.53 -6.05
CA ILE A 114 -0.72 14.34 -7.47
C ILE A 114 0.80 14.39 -7.67
N VAL A 115 1.47 15.41 -7.11
CA VAL A 115 2.93 15.52 -7.19
C VAL A 115 3.62 14.34 -6.51
N ALA A 116 3.18 13.94 -5.31
CA ALA A 116 3.75 12.80 -4.61
C ALA A 116 3.60 11.48 -5.38
N VAL A 117 2.44 11.24 -6.01
CA VAL A 117 2.23 10.03 -6.81
C VAL A 117 3.08 10.06 -8.08
N ALA A 118 3.15 11.21 -8.76
CA ALA A 118 3.98 11.37 -9.95
C ALA A 118 5.46 11.10 -9.64
N THR A 119 5.98 11.60 -8.51
CA THR A 119 7.36 11.37 -8.10
C THR A 119 7.62 9.91 -7.72
N PHE A 120 6.73 9.28 -6.95
CA PHE A 120 6.87 7.85 -6.60
C PHE A 120 6.84 6.96 -7.83
N LEU A 121 5.92 7.23 -8.77
CA LEU A 121 5.80 6.47 -10.00
C LEU A 121 7.05 6.63 -10.88
N THR A 122 7.51 7.87 -11.06
CA THR A 122 8.71 8.16 -11.85
C THR A 122 9.95 7.51 -11.25
N ALA A 123 10.14 7.61 -9.93
CA ALA A 123 11.24 6.97 -9.24
C ALA A 123 11.20 5.45 -9.36
N GLY A 124 10.02 4.84 -9.27
CA GLY A 124 9.83 3.40 -9.48
C GLY A 124 10.18 2.95 -10.91
N ILE A 125 9.75 3.72 -11.91
CA ILE A 125 10.10 3.47 -13.33
C ILE A 125 11.63 3.53 -13.52
N ILE A 126 12.27 4.57 -13.00
CA ILE A 126 13.72 4.74 -13.09
C ILE A 126 14.45 3.59 -12.38
N ALA A 127 14.01 3.22 -11.17
CA ALA A 127 14.61 2.13 -10.42
C ALA A 127 14.54 0.80 -11.19
N VAL A 128 13.36 0.44 -11.73
CA VAL A 128 13.21 -0.78 -12.52
C VAL A 128 14.05 -0.73 -13.80
N ALA A 129 14.10 0.41 -14.49
CA ALA A 129 14.92 0.56 -15.70
C ALA A 129 16.41 0.35 -15.42
N ILE A 130 16.91 0.92 -14.31
CA ILE A 130 18.30 0.76 -13.89
C ILE A 130 18.59 -0.69 -13.47
N LEU A 131 17.76 -1.27 -12.59
CA LEU A 131 17.98 -2.63 -12.09
C LEU A 131 17.97 -3.66 -13.23
N ARG A 132 16.99 -3.57 -14.14
CA ARG A 132 16.94 -4.44 -15.32
C ARG A 132 18.14 -4.23 -16.23
N GLY A 133 18.61 -2.99 -16.39
CA GLY A 133 19.83 -2.69 -17.15
C GLY A 133 21.10 -3.30 -16.52
N LEU A 134 21.10 -3.50 -15.21
CA LEU A 134 22.18 -4.16 -14.45
C LEU A 134 22.03 -5.69 -14.38
N GLY A 135 20.98 -6.26 -14.98
CA GLY A 135 20.71 -7.70 -14.97
C GLY A 135 20.10 -8.24 -13.67
N LEU A 136 19.52 -7.36 -12.84
CA LEU A 136 18.73 -7.69 -11.65
C LEU A 136 17.22 -7.68 -11.96
#